data_AF-A0A8H7E7T9-F1
#
_entry.id   AF-A0A8H7E7T9-F1
#
_cell.length_a   1.000
_cell.length_b   1.000
_cell.length_c   1.000
_cell.angle_alpha   90.00
_cell.angle_beta   90.00
_cell.angle_gamma   90.00
#
_symmetry.space_group_name_H-M   'P 1'
#
loop_
_entity.id
_entity.type
_entity.pdbx_description
1 polymer ?
#
loop_
_entity_poly.entity_id
_entity_poly.type
_entity_poly.pdbx_seq_one_letter_code
_entity_poly.pdbx_strand_id
1 'polypeptide(L)'
;MISYLDYTCPYSRKLFQTLHPAITSLVTQKYSTTLRLIFRQQIQPWHPSSTLCHEAALAVLRLAPTEFWEYSAALFERQTEFFDASVVGEGRNETYGRLVRLAEERVGVDGGEMMALLRIAEGGRRGGVE
;
A
#
# COMPACT_ATOMS: atom_id res chain seq x y z
N MET A 1 1.16 -11.55 -15.63
CA MET A 1 2.16 -11.76 -14.57
C MET A 1 1.56 -11.39 -13.24
N ILE A 2 1.72 -12.27 -12.24
CA ILE A 2 1.25 -12.05 -10.88
C ILE A 2 2.47 -11.90 -9.98
N SER A 3 2.51 -10.84 -9.18
CA SER A 3 3.57 -10.60 -8.20
C SER A 3 2.98 -10.60 -6.80
N TYR A 4 3.46 -11.51 -5.95
CA TYR A 4 3.11 -11.59 -4.53
C TYR A 4 4.06 -10.69 -3.75
N LEU A 5 3.53 -9.64 -3.15
CA LEU A 5 4.33 -8.56 -2.57
C LEU A 5 3.84 -8.22 -1.18
N ASP A 6 4.79 -7.94 -0.30
CA ASP A 6 4.60 -7.47 1.08
C ASP A 6 5.32 -6.13 1.24
N TYR A 7 4.64 -5.09 1.73
CA TYR A 7 5.19 -3.73 1.81
C TYR A 7 6.32 -3.56 2.83
N THR A 8 6.45 -4.45 3.81
CA THR A 8 7.54 -4.42 4.80
C THR A 8 8.58 -5.51 4.56
N CYS A 9 8.45 -6.30 3.48
CA CYS A 9 9.46 -7.27 3.10
C CYS A 9 10.57 -6.61 2.25
N PRO A 10 11.85 -6.66 2.69
CA PRO A 10 12.95 -6.06 1.94
C PRO A 10 13.18 -6.72 0.57
N TYR A 11 12.85 -8.02 0.45
CA TYR A 11 12.95 -8.73 -0.83
C TYR A 11 11.84 -8.31 -1.81
N SER A 12 10.62 -8.07 -1.32
CA SER A 12 9.53 -7.53 -2.14
C SER A 12 9.86 -6.13 -2.65
N ARG A 13 10.44 -5.27 -1.83
CA ARG A 13 10.97 -3.96 -2.27
C ARG A 13 11.98 -4.12 -3.39
N LYS A 14 12.98 -4.99 -3.21
CA LYS A 14 14.02 -5.24 -4.23
C LYS A 14 13.41 -5.72 -5.55
N LEU A 15 12.46 -6.66 -5.49
CA LEU A 15 11.74 -7.16 -6.66
C LEU A 15 10.99 -6.02 -7.37
N PHE A 16 10.20 -5.24 -6.62
CA PHE A 16 9.40 -4.14 -7.16
C PHE A 16 10.28 -3.08 -7.83
N GLN A 17 11.30 -2.59 -7.13
CA GLN A 17 12.19 -1.54 -7.66
C GLN A 17 12.96 -1.97 -8.92
N THR A 18 13.27 -3.27 -9.03
CA THR A 18 14.02 -3.80 -10.17
C THR A 18 13.11 -4.07 -11.37
N LEU A 19 11.97 -4.74 -11.14
CA LEU A 19 11.14 -5.28 -12.21
C LEU A 19 10.00 -4.35 -12.62
N HIS A 20 9.41 -3.61 -11.68
CA HIS A 20 8.21 -2.82 -11.95
C HIS A 20 8.43 -1.75 -13.05
N PRO A 21 9.51 -0.95 -13.05
CA PRO A 21 9.72 0.06 -14.10
C PRO A 21 9.87 -0.57 -15.49
N ALA A 22 10.69 -1.62 -15.58
CA ALA A 22 10.95 -2.31 -16.85
C ALA A 22 9.69 -2.97 -17.41
N ILE A 23 8.91 -3.66 -16.55
CA ILE A 23 7.73 -4.38 -16.98
C ILE A 23 6.58 -3.41 -17.31
N THR A 24 6.41 -2.33 -16.55
CA THR A 24 5.39 -1.30 -16.84
C THR A 24 5.64 -0.67 -18.21
N SER A 25 6.90 -0.37 -18.54
CA SER A 25 7.30 0.11 -19.86
C SER A 25 6.97 -0.90 -20.97
N LEU A 26 7.32 -2.18 -20.79
CA LEU A 26 7.00 -3.23 -21.77
C LEU A 26 5.50 -3.44 -21.97
N VAL A 27 4.72 -3.41 -20.89
CA VAL A 27 3.25 -3.57 -20.94
C VAL A 27 2.62 -2.38 -21.65
N THR A 28 3.01 -1.16 -21.33
CA THR A 28 2.42 0.04 -21.94
C THR A 28 2.80 0.19 -23.42
N GLN A 29 4.02 -0.15 -23.80
CA GLN A 29 4.52 0.09 -25.16
C GLN A 29 4.33 -1.09 -26.12
N LYS A 30 4.45 -2.34 -25.66
CA LYS A 30 4.53 -3.52 -26.54
C LYS A 30 3.47 -4.58 -26.29
N TYR A 31 3.06 -4.79 -25.04
CA TYR A 31 2.21 -5.93 -24.65
C TYR A 31 0.89 -5.52 -23.99
N SER A 32 0.36 -4.35 -24.32
CA SER A 32 -0.81 -3.77 -23.65
C SER A 32 -2.07 -4.63 -23.71
N THR A 33 -2.19 -5.47 -24.75
CA THR A 33 -3.35 -6.37 -24.96
C THR A 33 -3.09 -7.82 -24.51
N THR A 34 -1.83 -8.23 -24.34
CA THR A 34 -1.46 -9.64 -24.09
C THR A 34 -0.86 -9.87 -22.71
N LEU A 35 -0.36 -8.83 -22.04
CA LEU A 35 0.23 -8.92 -20.72
C LEU A 35 -0.50 -8.02 -19.74
N ARG A 36 -0.96 -8.63 -18.63
CA ARG A 36 -1.56 -7.93 -17.49
C ARG A 36 -0.65 -8.08 -16.29
N LEU A 37 -0.47 -7.00 -15.52
CA LEU A 37 0.25 -7.02 -14.25
C LEU A 37 -0.75 -7.05 -13.12
N ILE A 38 -0.54 -7.96 -12.17
CA ILE A 38 -1.39 -8.12 -11.00
C ILE A 38 -0.49 -8.02 -9.76
N PHE A 39 -0.73 -6.99 -8.95
CA PHE A 39 -0.22 -6.93 -7.60
C PHE A 39 -1.09 -7.81 -6.71
N ARG A 40 -0.51 -8.83 -6.08
CA ARG A 40 -1.19 -9.70 -5.12
C ARG A 40 -0.65 -9.40 -3.72
N GLN A 41 -1.52 -8.85 -2.87
CA GLN A 41 -1.21 -8.60 -1.46
C GLN A 41 -0.80 -9.92 -0.78
N GLN A 42 0.40 -9.99 -0.22
CA GLN A 42 0.93 -11.17 0.45
C GLN A 42 1.46 -10.79 1.83
N ILE A 43 0.56 -10.54 2.77
CA ILE A 43 0.93 -10.17 4.14
C ILE A 43 1.62 -11.37 4.80
N GLN A 44 2.86 -11.19 5.24
CA GLN A 44 3.60 -12.23 5.93
C GLN A 44 3.34 -12.13 7.46
N PRO A 45 3.00 -13.23 8.16
CA PRO A 45 2.60 -13.17 9.57
C PRO A 45 3.64 -12.60 10.54
N TRP A 46 4.91 -12.61 10.17
CA TRP A 46 6.03 -12.03 10.94
C TRP A 46 6.29 -10.56 10.61
N HIS A 47 5.44 -9.92 9.81
CA HIS A 47 5.42 -8.48 9.58
C HIS A 47 4.11 -7.84 10.08
N PRO A 48 3.87 -7.72 11.40
CA PRO A 48 2.65 -7.13 11.95
C PRO A 48 2.21 -5.80 11.31
N SER A 49 3.16 -4.87 11.14
CA SER A 49 2.94 -3.54 10.54
C SER A 49 2.53 -3.58 9.05
N SER A 50 2.85 -4.66 8.35
CA SER A 50 2.55 -4.82 6.91
C SER A 50 1.06 -4.71 6.62
N THR A 51 0.22 -5.29 7.47
CA THR A 51 -1.25 -5.25 7.32
C THR A 51 -1.74 -3.82 7.13
N LEU A 52 -1.21 -2.87 7.90
CA LEU A 52 -1.61 -1.47 7.84
C LEU A 52 -1.22 -0.82 6.51
N CYS A 53 -0.01 -1.13 6.02
CA CYS A 53 0.46 -0.67 4.72
C CYS A 53 -0.40 -1.22 3.57
N HIS A 54 -0.78 -2.50 3.65
CA HIS A 54 -1.66 -3.13 2.67
C HIS A 54 -3.07 -2.55 2.67
N GLU A 55 -3.65 -2.29 3.85
CA GLU A 55 -4.95 -1.62 3.97
C GLU A 55 -4.91 -0.21 3.39
N ALA A 56 -3.84 0.56 3.67
CA ALA A 56 -3.66 1.89 3.09
C ALA A 56 -3.55 1.84 1.55
N ALA A 57 -2.81 0.88 0.99
CA ALA A 57 -2.72 0.70 -0.46
C ALA A 57 -4.09 0.34 -1.08
N LEU A 58 -4.91 -0.48 -0.40
CA LEU A 58 -6.27 -0.78 -0.84
C LEU A 58 -7.21 0.43 -0.73
N ALA A 59 -7.02 1.30 0.26
CA ALA A 59 -7.78 2.54 0.38
C ALA A 59 -7.48 3.48 -0.81
N VAL A 60 -6.20 3.64 -1.18
CA VAL A 60 -5.81 4.38 -2.40
C VAL A 60 -6.40 3.71 -3.64
N LEU A 61 -6.31 2.38 -3.77
CA LEU A 61 -6.92 1.67 -4.91
C LEU A 61 -8.43 1.94 -5.03
N ARG A 62 -9.13 2.08 -3.90
CA ARG A 62 -10.57 2.36 -3.87
C ARG A 62 -10.90 3.81 -4.25
N LEU A 63 -10.11 4.78 -3.78
CA LEU A 63 -10.36 6.21 -3.98
C LEU A 63 -9.80 6.73 -5.32
N ALA A 64 -8.61 6.29 -5.69
CA ALA A 64 -7.88 6.73 -6.87
C ALA A 64 -7.16 5.53 -7.53
N PRO A 65 -7.88 4.69 -8.31
CA PRO A 65 -7.33 3.46 -8.85
C PRO A 65 -6.08 3.64 -9.74
N THR A 66 -5.95 4.78 -10.42
CA THR A 66 -4.80 5.12 -11.27
C THR A 66 -3.53 5.34 -10.46
N GLU A 67 -3.67 5.73 -9.19
CA GLU A 67 -2.58 6.11 -8.30
C GLU A 67 -2.01 4.94 -7.48
N PHE A 68 -2.65 3.77 -7.56
CA PHE A 68 -2.26 2.60 -6.77
C PHE A 68 -0.78 2.24 -6.94
N TRP A 69 -0.27 2.24 -8.18
CA TRP A 69 1.11 1.84 -8.46
C TRP A 69 2.12 2.88 -7.96
N GLU A 70 1.80 4.17 -8.07
CA GLU A 70 2.65 5.25 -7.58
C GLU A 70 2.69 5.25 -6.04
N TYR A 71 1.54 5.06 -5.39
CA TYR A 71 1.51 4.91 -3.94
C TYR A 71 2.23 3.64 -3.45
N SER A 72 2.10 2.53 -4.19
CA SER A 72 2.88 1.30 -3.91
C SER A 72 4.38 1.57 -3.99
N ALA A 73 4.82 2.34 -4.99
CA ALA A 73 6.22 2.73 -5.12
C ALA A 73 6.68 3.60 -3.94
N ALA A 74 5.87 4.55 -3.50
CA ALA A 74 6.14 5.37 -2.32
C ALA A 74 6.24 4.55 -1.02
N LEU A 75 5.36 3.57 -0.82
CA LEU A 75 5.43 2.64 0.32
C LEU A 75 6.75 1.86 0.31
N PHE A 76 7.19 1.37 -0.86
CA PHE A 76 8.48 0.67 -0.96
C PHE A 76 9.70 1.61 -0.80
N GLU A 77 9.59 2.86 -1.25
CA GLU A 77 10.62 3.89 -1.06
C GLU A 77 10.84 4.17 0.42
N ARG A 78 9.76 4.44 1.17
CA ARG A 78 9.76 4.72 2.62
C ARG A 78 9.58 3.48 3.49
N GLN A 79 9.80 2.28 2.94
CA GLN A 79 9.53 1.01 3.62
C GLN A 79 10.09 0.92 5.05
N THR A 80 11.30 1.44 5.28
CA THR A 80 11.96 1.38 6.60
C THR A 80 11.22 2.12 7.69
N GLU A 81 10.42 3.12 7.34
CA GLU A 81 9.62 3.91 8.27
C GLU A 81 8.46 3.13 8.90
N PHE A 82 8.06 2.04 8.24
CA PHE A 82 6.92 1.20 8.60
C PHE A 82 7.34 -0.21 9.02
N PHE A 83 8.63 -0.44 9.30
CA PHE A 83 9.05 -1.66 9.96
C PHE A 83 8.56 -1.71 11.41
N ASP A 84 8.39 -2.91 11.96
CA ASP A 84 7.87 -3.08 13.32
C ASP A 84 8.70 -2.32 14.35
N ALA A 85 10.02 -2.29 14.20
CA ALA A 85 10.92 -1.51 15.07
C ALA A 85 10.64 0.00 15.03
N SER A 86 10.17 0.53 13.91
CA SER A 86 9.90 1.96 13.70
C SER A 86 8.51 2.38 14.17
N VAL A 87 7.56 1.44 14.28
CA VAL A 87 6.17 1.71 14.69
C VAL A 87 5.80 1.06 16.02
N VAL A 88 6.76 0.46 16.74
CA VAL A 88 6.51 -0.29 17.99
C VAL A 88 5.81 0.54 19.07
N GLY A 89 6.03 1.87 19.09
CA GLY A 89 5.40 2.79 20.02
C GLY A 89 4.13 3.46 19.49
N GLU A 90 3.73 3.17 18.25
CA GLU A 90 2.56 3.79 17.61
C GLU A 90 1.32 2.93 17.79
N GLY A 91 0.21 3.57 18.11
CA GLY A 91 -1.11 2.99 17.94
C GLY A 91 -1.47 2.86 16.45
N ARG A 92 -2.32 1.89 16.13
CA ARG A 92 -2.77 1.61 14.75
C ARG A 92 -3.23 2.86 13.98
N ASN A 93 -4.02 3.72 14.61
CA ASN A 93 -4.54 4.94 13.98
C ASN A 93 -3.44 6.00 13.74
N GLU A 94 -2.37 6.01 14.54
CA GLU A 94 -1.24 6.91 14.35
C GLU A 94 -0.43 6.49 13.12
N THR A 95 -0.17 5.19 12.96
CA THR A 95 0.47 4.64 11.76
C THR A 95 -0.39 4.88 10.52
N TYR A 96 -1.72 4.72 10.59
CA TYR A 96 -2.59 5.14 9.48
C TYR A 96 -2.48 6.61 9.16
N GLY A 97 -2.40 7.49 10.15
CA GLY A 97 -2.18 8.91 9.92
C GLY A 97 -0.90 9.19 9.12
N ARG A 98 0.18 8.45 9.37
CA ARG A 98 1.42 8.54 8.58
C ARG A 98 1.24 8.01 7.15
N LEU A 99 0.55 6.89 6.99
CA LEU A 99 0.25 6.30 5.67
C LEU A 99 -0.66 7.20 4.82
N VAL A 100 -1.65 7.85 5.44
CA VAL A 100 -2.52 8.84 4.80
C VAL A 100 -1.72 10.06 4.35
N ARG A 101 -0.89 10.63 5.22
CA ARG A 101 0.00 11.75 4.85
C ARG A 101 0.90 11.40 3.67
N LEU A 102 1.42 10.18 3.61
CA LEU A 102 2.19 9.71 2.47
C LEU A 102 1.36 9.67 1.18
N ALA A 103 0.08 9.30 1.25
CA ALA A 103 -0.80 9.27 0.09
C ALA A 103 -1.13 10.69 -0.38
N GLU A 104 -1.44 11.60 0.55
CA GLU A 104 -1.66 13.03 0.24
C GLU A 104 -0.43 13.62 -0.46
N GLU A 105 0.76 13.38 0.09
CA GLU A 105 2.02 13.91 -0.43
C GLU A 105 2.36 13.39 -1.84
N ARG A 106 2.12 12.09 -2.08
CA ARG A 106 2.65 11.40 -3.28
C ARG A 106 1.66 11.28 -4.41
N VAL A 107 0.38 11.14 -4.09
CA VAL A 107 -0.67 10.87 -5.08
C VAL A 107 -1.90 11.78 -4.94
N GLY A 108 -1.89 12.73 -4.00
CA GLY A 108 -2.92 13.77 -3.90
C GLY A 108 -4.32 13.26 -3.54
N VAL A 109 -4.43 12.09 -2.92
CA VAL A 109 -5.72 11.56 -2.41
C VAL A 109 -6.19 12.41 -1.22
N ASP A 110 -7.51 12.61 -1.09
CA ASP A 110 -8.09 13.28 0.09
C ASP A 110 -7.83 12.45 1.37
N GLY A 111 -7.03 13.01 2.28
CA GLY A 111 -6.65 12.30 3.50
C GLY A 111 -7.81 12.08 4.47
N GLY A 112 -8.83 12.94 4.46
CA GLY A 112 -10.04 12.78 5.25
C GLY A 112 -10.84 11.55 4.83
N GLU A 113 -11.07 11.40 3.52
CA GLU A 113 -11.75 10.26 2.92
C GLU A 113 -10.95 8.97 3.11
N MET A 114 -9.63 9.02 2.89
CA MET A 114 -8.77 7.86 3.09
C MET A 114 -8.74 7.43 4.56
N MET A 115 -8.59 8.37 5.49
CA MET A 115 -8.61 8.07 6.92
C MET A 115 -9.99 7.55 7.36
N ALA A 116 -11.09 8.02 6.75
CA ALA A 116 -12.42 7.48 7.03
C ALA A 116 -12.55 6.00 6.64
N LEU A 117 -11.84 5.52 5.61
CA LEU A 117 -11.79 4.09 5.27
C LEU A 117 -10.99 3.29 6.32
N LEU A 118 -9.87 3.82 6.80
CA LEU A 118 -8.88 3.10 7.60
C LEU A 118 -9.15 3.13 9.11
N ARG A 119 -9.61 4.27 9.64
CA ARG A 119 -9.66 4.51 11.10
C ARG A 119 -10.47 3.46 11.85
N ILE A 120 -9.95 3.03 12.98
CA ILE A 120 -10.67 2.20 13.94
C ILE A 120 -11.24 3.12 15.03
N ALA A 121 -12.57 3.12 15.20
CA ALA A 121 -13.23 3.93 16.22
C ALA A 121 -13.03 3.32 17.62
N GLU A 122 -12.77 4.18 18.61
CA GLU A 122 -12.81 3.78 20.02
C GLU A 122 -14.24 3.37 20.41
N GLY A 123 -14.39 2.32 21.22
CA GLY A 123 -15.71 1.89 21.72
C GLY A 123 -16.54 1.01 20.78
N GLY A 124 -15.98 0.54 19.67
CA GLY A 124 -16.46 -0.67 18.97
C GLY A 124 -17.87 -0.63 18.39
N ARG A 125 -18.04 0.02 17.22
CA ARG A 125 -18.97 -0.46 16.19
C ARG A 125 -18.38 -0.23 14.79
N ARG A 126 -17.84 -1.28 14.18
CA ARG A 126 -17.80 -1.46 12.73
C ARG A 126 -18.31 -2.86 12.40
N GLY A 127 -19.63 -3.00 12.44
CA GLY A 127 -20.36 -4.09 11.82
C GLY A 127 -21.37 -3.47 10.86
N GLY A 128 -20.86 -2.86 9.78
CA GLY A 128 -21.68 -2.37 8.69
C GLY A 128 -21.68 -3.39 7.57
N VAL A 129 -22.50 -4.42 7.72
CA VAL A 129 -23.15 -5.07 6.57
C VAL A 129 -24.58 -4.58 6.66
N GLU A 130 -24.94 -3.61 5.82
CA GLU A 130 -26.32 -3.51 5.34
C GLU A 130 -26.49 -4.51 4.19
#